data_AF-H3A4J4-F1
#
_entry.id   AF-H3A4J4-F1
#
_cell.length_a   1.000
_cell.length_b   1.000
_cell.length_c   1.000
_cell.angle_alpha   90.00
_cell.angle_beta   90.00
_cell.angle_gamma   90.00
#
_symmetry.space_group_name_H-M   'P 1'
#
loop_
_entity.id
_entity.type
_entity.pdbx_description
1 polymer ?
#
loop_
_entity_poly.entity_id
_entity_poly.type
_entity_poly.pdbx_seq_one_letter_code
_entity_poly.pdbx_strand_id
1 'polypeptide(L)'
;PLTEVHWLSCHFAGNALLQKLLHCAEVNENNDPIAKYCLKKLTDPQYRIALTVLDDILGELSELCQTFQRSCLTTIEAYRYAKAKIAKFCSQCLGEKVHWKQQMTSFANTVNTRVVLHSITELCEHLGCQFPENELQEWAAFDTETLFPAKFNYGTENVTKLVGKYQAVLNLPTDGSITECICKQYIDYKFIIVEKMKAGAIRTFANMVTYMLKEEQFTDLTQFVDICGTFQASSADCECGFRLMNQIKAKSRNRLGVNHMDQLIRIKYYLAANGDVNLDKIYHHWTIDKYRREK
;
A
#
# COMPACT_ATOMS: atom_id res chain seq x y z
N PRO A 1 5.78 10.77 11.91
CA PRO A 1 5.32 10.70 10.51
C PRO A 1 5.52 9.27 9.96
N LEU A 2 4.51 8.42 10.17
CA LEU A 2 4.44 7.03 9.67
C LEU A 2 3.84 6.98 8.25
N THR A 3 3.95 8.07 7.48
CA THR A 3 3.13 8.30 6.28
C THR A 3 3.63 7.64 5.00
N GLU A 4 4.83 7.05 4.99
CA GLU A 4 5.32 6.25 3.86
C GLU A 4 6.10 5.06 4.42
N VAL A 5 5.40 4.00 4.83
CA VAL A 5 6.10 2.79 5.31
C VAL A 5 6.03 1.69 4.26
N HIS A 6 7.16 1.45 3.62
CA HIS A 6 7.36 0.35 2.69
C HIS A 6 7.64 -0.94 3.46
N TRP A 7 6.62 -1.51 4.11
CA TRP A 7 6.75 -2.68 5.00
C TRP A 7 7.50 -3.84 4.34
N LEU A 8 7.23 -4.12 3.06
CA LEU A 8 7.90 -5.14 2.27
C LEU A 8 9.41 -4.86 2.10
N SER A 9 9.79 -3.64 1.73
CA SER A 9 11.18 -3.23 1.59
C SER A 9 11.92 -3.22 2.93
N CYS A 10 11.26 -2.75 3.99
CA CYS A 10 11.78 -2.76 5.36
C CYS A 10 12.02 -4.20 5.85
N HIS A 11 11.09 -5.12 5.57
CA HIS A 11 11.23 -6.54 5.91
C HIS A 11 12.45 -7.15 5.20
N PHE A 12 12.61 -6.92 3.89
CA PHE A 12 13.78 -7.42 3.15
C PHE A 12 15.10 -6.87 3.72
N ALA A 13 15.14 -5.58 4.08
CA ALA A 13 16.33 -4.98 4.69
C ALA A 13 16.62 -5.57 6.09
N GLY A 14 15.60 -5.75 6.93
CA GLY A 14 15.72 -6.35 8.25
C GLY A 14 16.21 -7.80 8.21
N ASN A 15 15.60 -8.61 7.35
CA ASN A 15 15.97 -10.01 7.15
C ASN A 15 17.42 -10.14 6.61
N ALA A 16 17.83 -9.28 5.67
CA ALA A 16 19.21 -9.26 5.18
C ALA A 16 20.23 -8.96 6.29
N LEU A 17 19.89 -8.08 7.25
CA LEU A 17 20.73 -7.80 8.42
C LEU A 17 20.80 -9.01 9.37
N LEU A 18 19.68 -9.71 9.61
CA LEU A 18 19.62 -10.92 10.43
C LEU A 18 20.39 -12.09 9.82
N GLN A 19 20.30 -12.28 8.50
CA GLN A 19 21.08 -13.31 7.82
C GLN A 19 22.58 -13.03 7.91
N LYS A 20 23.00 -11.77 7.77
CA LYS A 20 24.40 -11.39 7.96
C LYS A 20 24.88 -11.56 9.40
N LEU A 21 24.02 -11.31 10.38
CA LEU A 21 24.29 -11.58 11.80
C LEU A 21 24.62 -13.04 12.10
N LEU A 22 23.90 -13.97 11.46
CA LEU A 22 24.13 -15.41 11.58
C LEU A 22 25.47 -15.84 10.95
N HIS A 23 25.97 -15.07 9.98
CA HIS A 23 27.23 -15.34 9.25
C HIS A 23 28.41 -14.45 9.71
N CYS A 24 28.24 -13.60 10.74
CA CYS A 24 29.26 -12.65 11.20
C CYS A 24 30.53 -13.29 11.81
N ALA A 25 30.66 -14.62 11.83
CA ALA A 25 31.87 -15.30 12.28
C ALA A 25 33.11 -14.96 11.43
N GLU A 26 32.93 -14.57 10.16
CA GLU A 26 34.02 -14.30 9.20
C GLU A 26 34.57 -12.86 9.24
N VAL A 27 33.90 -11.92 9.93
CA VAL A 27 34.25 -10.48 9.89
C VAL A 27 35.33 -10.12 10.92
N ASN A 28 35.64 -10.99 11.88
CA ASN A 28 36.66 -10.74 12.90
C ASN A 28 38.09 -10.62 12.33
N GLU A 29 38.34 -11.13 11.12
CA GLU A 29 39.64 -11.04 10.45
C GLU A 29 39.86 -9.70 9.73
N ASN A 30 38.80 -8.90 9.55
CA ASN A 30 38.86 -7.68 8.74
C ASN A 30 39.13 -6.44 9.61
N ASN A 31 40.15 -5.65 9.27
CA ASN A 31 40.58 -4.49 10.06
C ASN A 31 39.79 -3.19 9.78
N ASP A 32 38.75 -3.26 8.96
CA ASP A 32 37.89 -2.11 8.65
C ASP A 32 37.15 -1.60 9.91
N PRO A 33 37.34 -0.33 10.31
CA PRO A 33 36.66 0.25 11.47
C PRO A 33 35.14 0.29 11.33
N ILE A 34 34.60 0.38 10.10
CA ILE A 34 33.15 0.36 9.86
C ILE A 34 32.62 -1.05 10.14
N ALA A 35 33.26 -2.08 9.59
CA ALA A 35 32.92 -3.47 9.87
C ALA A 35 32.95 -3.81 11.37
N LYS A 36 33.98 -3.34 12.11
CA LYS A 36 34.07 -3.52 13.57
C LYS A 36 32.97 -2.79 14.33
N TYR A 37 32.63 -1.57 13.93
CA TYR A 37 31.51 -0.82 14.53
C TYR A 37 30.18 -1.54 14.28
N CYS A 38 29.92 -1.95 13.04
CA CYS A 38 28.72 -2.70 12.68
C CYS A 38 28.65 -4.00 13.47
N LEU A 39 29.74 -4.79 13.54
CA LEU A 39 29.78 -6.01 14.33
C LEU A 39 29.46 -5.74 15.81
N LYS A 40 30.08 -4.71 16.42
CA LYS A 40 29.80 -4.31 17.80
C LYS A 40 28.32 -3.99 18.03
N LYS A 41 27.70 -3.24 17.11
CA LYS A 41 26.26 -2.92 17.16
C LYS A 41 25.39 -4.16 16.95
N LEU A 42 25.78 -5.02 16.02
CA LEU A 42 25.09 -6.27 15.71
C LEU A 42 25.23 -7.29 16.85
N THR A 43 26.29 -7.26 17.66
CA THR A 43 26.44 -8.11 18.86
C THR A 43 25.73 -7.57 20.10
N ASP A 44 25.26 -6.32 20.08
CA ASP A 44 24.55 -5.72 21.22
C ASP A 44 23.22 -6.45 21.48
N PRO A 45 22.99 -6.99 22.69
CA PRO A 45 21.76 -7.75 23.00
C PRO A 45 20.48 -6.93 22.80
N GLN A 46 20.50 -5.63 23.12
CA GLN A 46 19.36 -4.73 22.94
C GLN A 46 19.05 -4.55 21.45
N TYR A 47 20.08 -4.30 20.63
CA TYR A 47 19.92 -4.19 19.18
C TYR A 47 19.44 -5.51 18.55
N ARG A 48 19.97 -6.66 18.99
CA ARG A 48 19.54 -7.98 18.51
C ARG A 48 18.07 -8.26 18.79
N ILE A 49 17.60 -7.99 20.01
CA ILE A 49 16.18 -8.13 20.33
C ILE A 49 15.35 -7.19 19.47
N ALA A 50 15.72 -5.91 19.38
CA ALA A 50 14.98 -4.95 18.56
C ALA A 50 14.89 -5.41 17.10
N LEU A 51 16.00 -5.89 16.52
CA LEU A 51 16.04 -6.34 15.13
C LEU A 51 15.19 -7.59 14.89
N THR A 52 15.26 -8.57 15.79
CA THR A 52 14.45 -9.80 15.64
C THR A 52 12.96 -9.51 15.87
N VAL A 53 12.59 -8.59 16.77
CA VAL A 53 11.19 -8.16 16.93
C VAL A 53 10.72 -7.40 15.69
N LEU A 54 11.57 -6.53 15.14
CA LEU A 54 11.27 -5.84 13.90
C LEU A 54 11.08 -6.82 12.74
N ASP A 55 11.90 -7.86 12.61
CA ASP A 55 11.73 -8.89 11.58
C ASP A 55 10.40 -9.64 11.72
N ASP A 56 10.02 -10.01 12.94
CA ASP A 56 8.73 -10.66 13.20
C ASP A 56 7.56 -9.77 12.77
N ILE A 57 7.55 -8.50 13.20
CA ILE A 57 6.47 -7.56 12.88
C ILE A 57 6.48 -7.24 11.38
N LEU A 58 7.64 -6.92 10.81
CA LEU A 58 7.77 -6.57 9.41
C LEU A 58 7.41 -7.74 8.49
N GLY A 59 7.68 -8.98 8.91
CA GLY A 59 7.24 -10.18 8.20
C GLY A 59 5.72 -10.28 8.12
N GLU A 60 5.03 -10.06 9.24
CA GLU A 60 3.57 -10.06 9.28
C GLU A 60 2.95 -8.90 8.48
N LEU A 61 3.54 -7.70 8.56
CA LEU A 61 3.12 -6.54 7.77
C LEU A 61 3.40 -6.72 6.28
N SER A 62 4.53 -7.35 5.93
CA SER A 62 4.87 -7.71 4.56
C SER A 62 3.84 -8.68 3.98
N GLU A 63 3.45 -9.71 4.74
CA GLU A 63 2.39 -10.64 4.33
C GLU A 63 1.04 -9.93 4.17
N LEU A 64 0.72 -8.98 5.06
CA LEU A 64 -0.48 -8.16 4.95
C LEU A 64 -0.46 -7.32 3.67
N CYS A 65 0.66 -6.66 3.36
CA CYS A 65 0.83 -5.91 2.11
C CYS A 65 0.66 -6.82 0.89
N GLN A 66 1.28 -7.99 0.88
CA GLN A 66 1.11 -8.96 -0.22
C GLN A 66 -0.33 -9.43 -0.35
N THR A 67 -1.03 -9.60 0.78
CA THR A 67 -2.46 -9.97 0.78
C THR A 67 -3.28 -8.88 0.12
N PHE A 68 -3.10 -7.61 0.50
CA PHE A 68 -3.77 -6.47 -0.12
C PHE A 68 -3.41 -6.25 -1.60
N GLN A 69 -2.19 -6.64 -2.00
CA GLN A 69 -1.78 -6.62 -3.41
C GLN A 69 -2.45 -7.72 -4.25
N ARG A 70 -3.12 -8.70 -3.65
CA ARG A 70 -3.90 -9.69 -4.42
C ARG A 70 -5.09 -8.97 -5.05
N SER A 71 -5.26 -9.13 -6.35
CA SER A 71 -6.51 -8.75 -7.01
C SER A 71 -7.68 -9.47 -6.34
N CYS A 72 -8.82 -8.80 -6.18
CA CYS A 72 -10.12 -9.39 -5.82
C CYS A 72 -10.45 -9.54 -4.32
N LEU A 73 -9.81 -8.82 -3.40
CA LEU A 73 -10.31 -8.77 -2.02
C LEU A 73 -11.67 -8.04 -1.96
N THR A 74 -12.34 -8.02 -0.82
CA THR A 74 -13.40 -7.05 -0.50
C THR A 74 -12.91 -6.13 0.61
N THR A 75 -13.57 -4.98 0.83
CA THR A 75 -13.28 -4.12 2.00
C THR A 75 -13.40 -4.89 3.32
N ILE A 76 -14.37 -5.82 3.41
CA ILE A 76 -14.57 -6.67 4.58
C ILE A 76 -13.42 -7.66 4.77
N GLU A 77 -12.99 -8.32 3.69
CA GLU A 77 -11.84 -9.23 3.75
C GLU A 77 -10.57 -8.49 4.14
N ALA A 78 -10.29 -7.36 3.49
CA ALA A 78 -9.13 -6.52 3.80
C ALA A 78 -9.11 -6.11 5.28
N TYR A 79 -10.25 -5.66 5.80
CA TYR A 79 -10.41 -5.37 7.21
C TYR A 79 -10.17 -6.59 8.10
N ARG A 80 -10.75 -7.75 7.78
CA ARG A 80 -10.59 -8.99 8.55
C ARG A 80 -9.12 -9.39 8.62
N TYR A 81 -8.38 -9.29 7.50
CA TYR A 81 -6.93 -9.53 7.48
C TYR A 81 -6.17 -8.54 8.35
N ALA A 82 -6.45 -7.23 8.25
CA ALA A 82 -5.82 -6.22 9.08
C ALA A 82 -6.05 -6.48 10.58
N LYS A 83 -7.30 -6.71 10.98
CA LYS A 83 -7.64 -6.98 12.38
C LYS A 83 -7.06 -8.27 12.89
N ALA A 84 -6.98 -9.32 12.06
CA ALA A 84 -6.31 -10.55 12.44
C ALA A 84 -4.82 -10.31 12.74
N LYS A 85 -4.14 -9.48 11.93
CA LYS A 85 -2.73 -9.10 12.20
C LYS A 85 -2.60 -8.24 13.46
N ILE A 86 -3.47 -7.24 13.67
CA ILE A 86 -3.48 -6.44 14.90
C ILE A 86 -3.70 -7.33 16.13
N ALA A 87 -4.70 -8.20 16.10
CA ALA A 87 -4.99 -9.12 17.20
C ALA A 87 -3.82 -10.06 17.49
N LYS A 88 -3.13 -10.53 16.44
CA LYS A 88 -1.90 -11.30 16.58
C LYS A 88 -0.82 -10.50 17.30
N PHE A 89 -0.52 -9.27 16.86
CA PHE A 89 0.47 -8.40 17.52
C PHE A 89 0.10 -8.12 18.99
N CYS A 90 -1.17 -7.81 19.26
CA CYS A 90 -1.63 -7.59 20.62
C CYS A 90 -1.45 -8.83 21.50
N SER A 91 -1.86 -10.01 21.02
CA SER A 91 -1.74 -11.26 21.79
C SER A 91 -0.30 -11.71 21.99
N GLN A 92 0.57 -11.49 21.00
CA GLN A 92 1.97 -11.94 21.03
C GLN A 92 2.86 -10.98 21.80
N CYS A 93 2.68 -9.67 21.62
CA CYS A 93 3.59 -8.64 22.11
C CYS A 93 3.03 -7.79 23.25
N LEU A 94 1.71 -7.61 23.34
CA LEU A 94 1.07 -6.66 24.28
C LEU A 94 0.19 -7.34 25.33
N GLY A 95 0.10 -8.67 25.34
CA GLY A 95 -0.64 -9.44 26.33
C GLY A 95 0.04 -9.51 27.70
N GLU A 96 -0.58 -10.19 28.67
CA GLU A 96 -0.01 -10.41 30.02
C GLU A 96 1.36 -11.08 29.99
N LYS A 97 1.59 -11.92 28.97
CA LYS A 97 2.87 -12.58 28.70
C LYS A 97 3.30 -12.28 27.27
N VAL A 98 4.54 -11.86 27.13
CA VAL A 98 5.12 -11.62 25.81
C VAL A 98 5.73 -12.91 25.27
N HIS A 99 5.26 -13.32 24.08
CA HIS A 99 5.66 -14.55 23.42
C HIS A 99 6.69 -14.27 22.32
N TRP A 100 7.96 -14.24 22.71
CA TRP A 100 9.08 -14.09 21.78
C TRP A 100 9.43 -15.42 21.08
N LYS A 101 10.01 -15.34 19.87
CA LYS A 101 10.66 -16.50 19.23
C LYS A 101 11.70 -17.11 20.17
N GLN A 102 11.86 -18.43 20.10
CA GLN A 102 12.76 -19.21 20.98
C GLN A 102 14.24 -18.73 20.96
N GLN A 103 14.65 -18.03 19.90
CA GLN A 103 15.98 -17.44 19.79
C GLN A 103 16.19 -16.21 20.70
N MET A 104 15.11 -15.64 21.25
CA MET A 104 15.15 -14.46 22.15
C MET A 104 15.01 -14.80 23.63
N THR A 105 14.52 -16.00 24.00
CA THR A 105 14.24 -16.33 25.41
C THR A 105 15.47 -16.26 26.31
N SER A 106 16.67 -16.47 25.75
CA SER A 106 17.95 -16.31 26.47
C SER A 106 18.31 -14.84 26.77
N PHE A 107 17.78 -13.88 26.01
CA PHE A 107 18.12 -12.46 26.13
C PHE A 107 16.99 -11.62 26.76
N ALA A 108 15.74 -12.10 26.69
CA ALA A 108 14.54 -11.36 27.07
C ALA A 108 14.53 -10.87 28.53
N ASN A 109 15.19 -11.59 29.45
CA ASN A 109 15.25 -11.21 30.88
C ASN A 109 16.33 -10.15 31.19
N THR A 110 17.16 -9.80 30.22
CA THR A 110 18.34 -8.94 30.42
C THR A 110 18.26 -7.59 29.71
N VAL A 111 17.19 -7.38 28.93
CA VAL A 111 17.08 -6.27 27.98
C VAL A 111 15.77 -5.53 28.19
N ASN A 112 15.81 -4.20 28.13
CA ASN A 112 14.63 -3.36 28.29
C ASN A 112 13.80 -3.35 26.99
N THR A 113 12.67 -4.06 26.97
CA THR A 113 11.78 -4.14 25.81
C THR A 113 10.74 -3.02 25.75
N ARG A 114 10.67 -2.12 26.74
CA ARG A 114 9.61 -1.10 26.85
C ARG A 114 9.47 -0.23 25.60
N VAL A 115 10.58 0.22 25.03
CA VAL A 115 10.56 1.05 23.82
C VAL A 115 9.99 0.30 22.62
N VAL A 116 10.38 -0.98 22.46
CA VAL A 116 9.89 -1.84 21.40
C VAL A 116 8.39 -2.07 21.55
N LEU A 117 7.94 -2.39 22.77
CA LEU A 117 6.51 -2.58 23.06
C LEU A 117 5.70 -1.31 22.80
N HIS A 118 6.21 -0.14 23.17
CA HIS A 118 5.56 1.14 22.86
C HIS A 118 5.38 1.35 21.36
N SER A 119 6.42 1.11 20.55
CA SER A 119 6.32 1.23 19.09
C SER A 119 5.32 0.22 18.49
N ILE A 120 5.18 -0.97 19.07
CA ILE A 120 4.15 -1.94 18.64
C ILE A 120 2.75 -1.43 18.98
N THR A 121 2.56 -0.84 20.17
CA THR A 121 1.29 -0.22 20.55
C THR A 121 0.90 0.88 19.56
N GLU A 122 1.81 1.80 19.27
CA GLU A 122 1.57 2.89 18.30
C GLU A 122 1.25 2.36 16.90
N LEU A 123 1.92 1.29 16.47
CA LEU A 123 1.62 0.60 15.20
C LEU A 123 0.21 0.01 15.21
N CYS A 124 -0.18 -0.71 16.26
CA CYS A 124 -1.51 -1.31 16.39
C CYS A 124 -2.60 -0.25 16.42
N GLU A 125 -2.39 0.85 17.14
CA GLU A 125 -3.31 2.00 17.16
C GLU A 125 -3.44 2.62 15.77
N HIS A 126 -2.31 2.87 15.10
CA HIS A 126 -2.31 3.44 13.77
C HIS A 126 -3.05 2.57 12.75
N LEU A 127 -2.77 1.26 12.72
CA LEU A 127 -3.50 0.30 11.89
C LEU A 127 -4.98 0.24 12.28
N GLY A 128 -5.29 0.29 13.57
CA GLY A 128 -6.68 0.32 14.06
C GLY A 128 -7.47 1.52 13.55
N CYS A 129 -6.85 2.70 13.51
CA CYS A 129 -7.47 3.92 12.97
C CYS A 129 -7.69 3.86 11.45
N GLN A 130 -6.83 3.16 10.69
CA GLN A 130 -7.00 3.00 9.25
C GLN A 130 -8.12 2.02 8.87
N PHE A 131 -8.45 1.10 9.78
CA PHE A 131 -9.50 0.10 9.59
C PHE A 131 -10.55 0.20 10.71
N PRO A 132 -11.39 1.25 10.70
CA PRO A 132 -12.38 1.46 11.73
C PRO A 132 -13.62 0.56 11.52
N GLU A 133 -14.19 0.05 12.61
CA GLU A 133 -15.30 -0.93 12.58
C GLU A 133 -16.58 -0.39 11.94
N ASN A 134 -16.84 0.90 12.13
CA ASN A 134 -18.05 1.56 11.65
C ASN A 134 -18.11 1.63 10.11
N GLU A 135 -16.97 1.63 9.42
CA GLU A 135 -16.95 1.73 7.94
C GLU A 135 -17.44 0.47 7.24
N LEU A 136 -17.29 -0.70 7.86
CA LEU A 136 -17.64 -1.97 7.22
C LEU A 136 -19.13 -2.18 7.07
N GLN A 137 -19.89 -1.66 8.04
CA GLN A 137 -21.32 -1.87 8.05
C GLN A 137 -21.94 -1.31 6.77
N GLU A 138 -21.45 -0.16 6.32
CA GLU A 138 -21.91 0.47 5.10
C GLU A 138 -21.43 -0.28 3.84
N TRP A 139 -20.15 -0.65 3.78
CA TRP A 139 -19.56 -1.36 2.64
C TRP A 139 -20.09 -2.79 2.46
N ALA A 140 -20.68 -3.39 3.50
CA ALA A 140 -21.36 -4.69 3.43
C ALA A 140 -22.51 -4.72 2.40
N ALA A 141 -23.00 -3.57 1.94
CA ALA A 141 -23.96 -3.51 0.82
C ALA A 141 -23.43 -4.09 -0.49
N PHE A 142 -22.10 -4.11 -0.68
CA PHE A 142 -21.46 -4.61 -1.89
C PHE A 142 -20.82 -5.99 -1.72
N ASP A 143 -21.00 -6.64 -0.56
CA ASP A 143 -20.44 -7.95 -0.32
C ASP A 143 -21.24 -9.04 -1.06
N THR A 144 -20.53 -9.95 -1.71
CA THR A 144 -21.14 -11.06 -2.42
C THR A 144 -21.96 -11.98 -1.49
N GLU A 145 -21.54 -12.14 -0.23
CA GLU A 145 -22.24 -12.94 0.78
C GLU A 145 -23.56 -12.30 1.24
N THR A 146 -23.67 -10.98 1.18
CA THR A 146 -24.87 -10.26 1.63
C THR A 146 -25.86 -10.04 0.50
N LEU A 147 -25.38 -9.96 -0.75
CA LEU A 147 -26.20 -9.88 -1.95
C LEU A 147 -26.97 -11.20 -2.17
N PHE A 148 -26.42 -12.33 -1.74
CA PHE A 148 -27.02 -13.66 -1.90
C PHE A 148 -27.22 -14.36 -0.53
N PRO A 149 -28.46 -14.57 -0.04
CA PRO A 149 -29.75 -14.56 -0.75
C PRO A 149 -30.44 -13.19 -0.78
N ALA A 150 -31.03 -12.85 -1.93
CA ALA A 150 -31.62 -11.55 -2.26
C ALA A 150 -32.71 -11.07 -1.27
N LYS A 151 -32.30 -10.38 -0.20
CA LYS A 151 -33.21 -9.57 0.61
C LYS A 151 -33.39 -8.23 -0.09
N PHE A 152 -34.53 -8.02 -0.74
CA PHE A 152 -34.81 -6.82 -1.56
C PHE A 152 -34.56 -5.49 -0.85
N ASN A 153 -34.76 -5.41 0.47
CA ASN A 153 -34.55 -4.18 1.24
C ASN A 153 -33.16 -4.03 1.88
N TYR A 154 -32.30 -5.05 1.78
CA TYR A 154 -30.97 -5.00 2.39
C TYR A 154 -30.03 -4.06 1.61
N GLY A 155 -29.31 -3.23 2.37
CA GLY A 155 -28.20 -2.38 1.89
C GLY A 155 -28.58 -1.00 1.38
N THR A 156 -29.87 -0.67 1.17
CA THR A 156 -30.27 0.67 0.69
C THR A 156 -29.96 1.77 1.70
N GLU A 157 -30.17 1.51 2.99
CA GLU A 157 -29.77 2.44 4.06
C GLU A 157 -28.25 2.63 4.11
N ASN A 158 -27.50 1.54 3.92
CA ASN A 158 -26.04 1.55 3.90
C ASN A 158 -25.52 2.39 2.72
N VAL A 159 -26.07 2.21 1.53
CA VAL A 159 -25.73 3.02 0.35
C VAL A 159 -26.07 4.49 0.58
N THR A 160 -27.23 4.80 1.16
CA THR A 160 -27.58 6.19 1.54
C THR A 160 -26.53 6.81 2.47
N LYS A 161 -26.05 6.06 3.47
CA LYS A 161 -24.98 6.52 4.38
C LYS A 161 -23.65 6.73 3.63
N LEU A 162 -23.28 5.83 2.71
CA LEU A 162 -22.09 6.00 1.87
C LEU A 162 -22.18 7.26 1.01
N VAL A 163 -23.34 7.49 0.37
CA VAL A 163 -23.57 8.70 -0.44
C VAL A 163 -23.36 9.95 0.41
N GLY A 164 -23.97 10.02 1.60
CA GLY A 164 -23.77 11.15 2.52
C GLY A 164 -22.31 11.32 2.94
N LYS A 165 -21.60 10.23 3.23
CA LYS A 165 -20.20 10.26 3.67
C LYS A 165 -19.23 10.73 2.57
N TYR A 166 -19.43 10.26 1.35
CA TYR A 166 -18.54 10.54 0.22
C TYR A 166 -19.02 11.69 -0.67
N GLN A 167 -20.14 12.34 -0.34
CA GLN A 167 -20.73 13.44 -1.11
C GLN A 167 -19.72 14.53 -1.48
N ALA A 168 -18.98 15.03 -0.49
CA ALA A 168 -17.99 16.08 -0.69
C ALA A 168 -16.76 15.59 -1.49
N VAL A 169 -16.36 14.33 -1.30
CA VAL A 169 -15.18 13.74 -1.96
C VAL A 169 -15.45 13.48 -3.43
N LEU A 170 -16.67 13.02 -3.75
CA LEU A 170 -17.11 12.68 -5.10
C LEU A 170 -17.76 13.87 -5.83
N ASN A 171 -17.81 15.05 -5.21
CA ASN A 171 -18.50 16.24 -5.74
C ASN A 171 -19.95 15.95 -6.17
N LEU A 172 -20.67 15.12 -5.41
CA LEU A 172 -22.05 14.77 -5.72
C LEU A 172 -22.98 15.95 -5.44
N PRO A 173 -24.08 16.12 -6.21
CA PRO A 173 -25.11 17.10 -5.93
C PRO A 173 -25.63 17.01 -4.48
N THR A 174 -26.00 18.16 -3.92
CA THR A 174 -26.57 18.27 -2.56
C THR A 174 -28.09 18.19 -2.54
N ASP A 175 -28.73 18.28 -3.70
CA ASP A 175 -30.14 17.95 -3.79
C ASP A 175 -30.30 16.43 -3.57
N GLY A 176 -31.31 16.01 -2.81
CA GLY A 176 -31.52 14.59 -2.50
C GLY A 176 -31.80 13.71 -3.74
N SER A 177 -31.83 14.30 -4.93
CA SER A 177 -32.09 13.64 -6.21
C SER A 177 -31.02 12.60 -6.56
N ILE A 178 -29.75 12.89 -6.28
CA ILE A 178 -28.64 11.97 -6.58
C ILE A 178 -28.70 10.71 -5.70
N THR A 179 -29.04 10.87 -4.42
CA THR A 179 -29.20 9.74 -3.50
C THR A 179 -30.32 8.80 -3.95
N GLU A 180 -31.44 9.35 -4.42
CA GLU A 180 -32.54 8.54 -4.95
C GLU A 180 -32.11 7.81 -6.24
N CYS A 181 -31.37 8.48 -7.13
CA CYS A 181 -30.82 7.89 -8.35
C CYS A 181 -29.90 6.70 -8.03
N ILE A 182 -28.94 6.89 -7.14
CA ILE A 182 -27.98 5.86 -6.73
C ILE A 182 -28.71 4.68 -6.06
N CYS A 183 -29.72 4.95 -5.22
CA CYS A 183 -30.51 3.90 -4.59
C CYS A 183 -31.33 3.08 -5.61
N LYS A 184 -31.86 3.71 -6.67
CA LYS A 184 -32.52 3.00 -7.77
C LYS A 184 -31.53 2.11 -8.53
N GLN A 185 -30.37 2.67 -8.93
CA GLN A 185 -29.29 1.91 -9.55
C GLN A 185 -28.86 0.72 -8.69
N TYR A 186 -28.80 0.89 -7.36
CA TYR A 186 -28.42 -0.16 -6.42
C TYR A 186 -29.42 -1.33 -6.37
N ILE A 187 -30.72 -1.04 -6.47
CA ILE A 187 -31.76 -2.09 -6.52
C ILE A 187 -31.61 -2.93 -7.79
N ASP A 188 -31.47 -2.27 -8.94
CA ASP A 188 -31.29 -2.93 -10.24
C ASP A 188 -29.98 -3.72 -10.28
N TYR A 189 -28.90 -3.11 -9.76
CA TYR A 189 -27.61 -3.76 -9.56
C TYR A 189 -27.74 -5.06 -8.79
N LYS A 190 -28.37 -5.02 -7.61
CA LYS A 190 -28.51 -6.21 -6.76
C LYS A 190 -29.25 -7.32 -7.49
N PHE A 191 -30.34 -6.98 -8.17
CA PHE A 191 -31.10 -7.96 -8.96
C PHE A 191 -30.23 -8.61 -10.03
N ILE A 192 -29.53 -7.81 -10.83
CA ILE A 192 -28.72 -8.30 -11.96
C ILE A 192 -27.52 -9.12 -11.49
N ILE A 193 -26.82 -8.68 -10.44
CA ILE A 193 -25.68 -9.42 -9.88
C ILE A 193 -26.14 -10.77 -9.33
N VAL A 194 -27.25 -10.81 -8.60
CA VAL A 194 -27.80 -12.08 -8.07
C VAL A 194 -28.15 -13.04 -9.20
N GLU A 195 -28.81 -12.58 -10.26
CA GLU A 195 -29.14 -13.44 -11.39
C GLU A 195 -27.87 -13.93 -12.12
N LYS A 196 -26.86 -13.07 -12.27
CA LYS A 196 -25.56 -13.46 -12.86
C LYS A 196 -24.76 -14.41 -11.97
N MET A 197 -24.88 -14.30 -10.64
CA MET A 197 -24.30 -15.26 -9.69
C MET A 197 -24.99 -16.62 -9.79
N LYS A 198 -26.33 -16.66 -9.84
CA LYS A 198 -27.08 -17.91 -10.07
C LYS A 198 -26.72 -18.58 -11.40
N ALA A 199 -26.54 -17.78 -12.45
CA ALA A 199 -26.09 -18.26 -13.76
C ALA A 199 -24.61 -18.65 -13.80
N GLY A 200 -23.84 -18.43 -12.71
CA GLY A 200 -22.42 -18.74 -12.63
C GLY A 200 -21.50 -17.82 -13.45
N ALA A 201 -22.03 -16.70 -13.97
CA ALA A 201 -21.31 -15.70 -14.76
C ALA A 201 -20.47 -14.75 -13.89
N ILE A 202 -20.90 -14.51 -12.64
CA ILE A 202 -20.15 -13.78 -11.62
C ILE A 202 -19.89 -14.73 -10.46
N ARG A 203 -18.61 -15.01 -10.19
CA ARG A 203 -18.19 -15.92 -9.11
C ARG A 203 -17.31 -15.26 -8.06
N THR A 204 -16.73 -14.12 -8.40
CA THR A 204 -15.80 -13.39 -7.54
C THR A 204 -16.18 -11.91 -7.49
N PHE A 205 -15.75 -11.23 -6.43
CA PHE A 205 -15.90 -9.79 -6.31
C PHE A 205 -15.26 -9.03 -7.49
N ALA A 206 -14.12 -9.48 -8.01
CA ALA A 206 -13.52 -8.84 -9.18
C ALA A 206 -14.33 -9.01 -10.47
N ASN A 207 -15.02 -10.15 -10.66
CA ASN A 207 -15.95 -10.28 -11.79
C ASN A 207 -17.09 -9.27 -11.67
N MET A 208 -17.58 -9.05 -10.45
CA MET A 208 -18.63 -8.09 -10.15
C MET A 208 -18.17 -6.65 -10.39
N VAL A 209 -17.00 -6.26 -9.89
CA VAL A 209 -16.40 -4.93 -10.16
C VAL A 209 -16.17 -4.72 -11.66
N THR A 210 -15.58 -5.71 -12.35
CA THR A 210 -15.33 -5.63 -13.80
C THR A 210 -16.62 -5.51 -14.60
N TYR A 211 -17.68 -6.21 -14.17
CA TYR A 211 -19.00 -6.10 -14.78
C TYR A 211 -19.53 -4.67 -14.59
N MET A 212 -19.53 -4.16 -13.36
CA MET A 212 -20.04 -2.82 -13.06
C MET A 212 -19.32 -1.71 -13.83
N LEU A 213 -18.00 -1.77 -13.93
CA LEU A 213 -17.20 -0.79 -14.66
C LEU A 213 -17.50 -0.76 -16.17
N LYS A 214 -18.20 -1.75 -16.73
CA LYS A 214 -18.56 -1.82 -18.15
C LYS A 214 -20.00 -1.40 -18.45
N GLU A 215 -20.86 -1.33 -17.43
CA GLU A 215 -22.29 -1.14 -17.61
C GLU A 215 -22.66 0.34 -17.38
N GLU A 216 -23.02 1.03 -18.46
CA GLU A 216 -23.35 2.47 -18.44
C GLU A 216 -24.59 2.79 -17.59
N GLN A 217 -25.48 1.82 -17.36
CA GLN A 217 -26.69 2.02 -16.55
C GLN A 217 -26.41 2.25 -15.06
N PHE A 218 -25.16 2.05 -14.60
CA PHE A 218 -24.76 2.18 -13.20
C PHE A 218 -23.72 3.26 -12.95
N THR A 219 -23.66 4.31 -13.78
CA THR A 219 -22.59 5.33 -13.74
C THR A 219 -22.35 5.94 -12.37
N ASP A 220 -23.40 6.21 -11.59
CA ASP A 220 -23.26 6.84 -10.28
C ASP A 220 -22.87 5.83 -9.21
N LEU A 221 -23.52 4.66 -9.21
CA LEU A 221 -23.22 3.57 -8.28
C LEU A 221 -21.82 3.00 -8.49
N THR A 222 -21.33 3.00 -9.73
CA THR A 222 -20.01 2.46 -10.10
C THR A 222 -18.89 3.16 -9.35
N GLN A 223 -19.04 4.46 -9.01
CA GLN A 223 -18.05 5.18 -8.20
C GLN A 223 -17.86 4.52 -6.82
N PHE A 224 -18.95 4.05 -6.20
CA PHE A 224 -18.89 3.36 -4.90
C PHE A 224 -18.35 1.95 -5.02
N VAL A 225 -18.70 1.23 -6.09
CA VAL A 225 -18.13 -0.09 -6.37
C VAL A 225 -16.63 0.01 -6.65
N ASP A 226 -16.21 1.06 -7.36
CA ASP A 226 -14.80 1.36 -7.62
C ASP A 226 -14.07 1.74 -6.32
N ILE A 227 -14.64 2.59 -5.46
CA ILE A 227 -14.08 2.85 -4.12
C ILE A 227 -13.94 1.55 -3.33
N CYS A 228 -14.96 0.68 -3.32
CA CYS A 228 -14.94 -0.60 -2.61
C CYS A 228 -13.85 -1.55 -3.17
N GLY A 229 -13.64 -1.54 -4.50
CA GLY A 229 -12.60 -2.30 -5.17
C GLY A 229 -11.19 -1.71 -5.03
N THR A 230 -11.07 -0.39 -4.88
CA THR A 230 -9.80 0.33 -4.80
C THR A 230 -9.32 0.57 -3.37
N PHE A 231 -10.20 0.48 -2.36
CA PHE A 231 -9.84 0.48 -0.93
C PHE A 231 -8.76 -0.59 -0.63
N GLN A 232 -8.70 -1.63 -1.46
CA GLN A 232 -7.78 -2.76 -1.37
C GLN A 232 -6.37 -2.44 -1.87
N ALA A 233 -6.17 -1.37 -2.64
CA ALA A 233 -4.86 -1.02 -3.20
C ALA A 233 -3.97 -0.21 -2.24
N SER A 234 -4.48 0.20 -1.07
CA SER A 234 -3.78 1.13 -0.19
C SER A 234 -3.64 0.62 1.24
N SER A 235 -2.50 0.00 1.54
CA SER A 235 -1.85 0.11 2.87
C SER A 235 -0.53 0.89 2.82
N ALA A 236 -0.21 1.41 1.65
CA ALA A 236 0.69 2.49 1.33
C ALA A 236 0.18 3.03 -0.03
N ASP A 237 0.75 4.09 -0.56
CA ASP A 237 0.83 4.29 -2.00
C ASP A 237 1.56 3.08 -2.70
N CYS A 238 1.06 1.84 -2.61
CA CYS A 238 1.84 0.63 -2.86
C CYS A 238 2.24 0.50 -4.36
N GLU A 239 3.37 1.10 -4.74
CA GLU A 239 4.28 0.72 -5.85
C GLU A 239 3.74 0.72 -7.29
N CYS A 240 2.42 0.75 -7.52
CA CYS A 240 1.79 0.96 -8.84
C CYS A 240 1.30 2.41 -9.02
N GLY A 241 0.69 2.99 -7.99
CA GLY A 241 0.37 4.42 -7.95
C GLY A 241 1.63 5.28 -8.07
N PHE A 242 2.72 4.86 -7.43
CA PHE A 242 4.04 5.45 -7.66
C PHE A 242 4.72 5.00 -8.95
N ARG A 243 4.33 3.95 -9.67
CA ARG A 243 4.87 3.76 -11.03
C ARG A 243 4.26 4.77 -11.98
N LEU A 244 2.97 5.09 -11.85
CA LEU A 244 2.30 6.13 -12.62
C LEU A 244 2.67 7.53 -12.11
N MET A 245 2.75 7.74 -10.80
CA MET A 245 3.09 9.00 -10.14
C MET A 245 4.60 9.23 -10.04
N ASN A 246 5.46 8.21 -10.13
CA ASN A 246 6.89 8.33 -10.48
C ASN A 246 7.12 8.27 -11.98
N GLN A 247 6.18 7.85 -12.84
CA GLN A 247 6.26 8.18 -14.27
C GLN A 247 5.86 9.62 -14.50
N ILE A 248 4.84 10.15 -13.81
CA ILE A 248 4.45 11.55 -13.83
C ILE A 248 5.50 12.38 -13.08
N LYS A 249 5.94 11.99 -11.88
CA LYS A 249 7.09 12.62 -11.21
C LYS A 249 8.37 12.40 -12.01
N ALA A 250 8.74 11.27 -12.61
CA ALA A 250 9.96 11.21 -13.44
C ALA A 250 9.83 12.03 -14.74
N LYS A 251 8.63 12.10 -15.33
CA LYS A 251 8.30 13.07 -16.40
C LYS A 251 8.40 14.52 -15.91
N SER A 252 8.18 14.79 -14.61
CA SER A 252 8.18 16.13 -13.99
C SER A 252 9.40 16.43 -13.09
N ARG A 253 10.32 15.48 -12.89
CA ARG A 253 11.38 15.47 -11.85
C ARG A 253 12.67 14.82 -12.39
N ASN A 254 12.80 14.68 -13.70
CA ASN A 254 14.09 14.88 -14.33
C ASN A 254 14.45 16.36 -14.12
N ARG A 255 15.15 16.68 -13.03
CA ARG A 255 15.78 17.98 -12.85
C ARG A 255 16.99 18.06 -13.79
N LEU A 256 16.71 17.98 -15.09
CA LEU A 256 17.53 18.58 -16.12
C LEU A 256 17.50 20.07 -15.78
N GLY A 257 18.66 20.62 -15.39
CA GLY A 257 18.80 22.07 -15.27
C GLY A 257 18.26 22.75 -16.53
N VAL A 258 17.73 23.97 -16.41
CA VAL A 258 17.01 24.67 -17.49
C VAL A 258 17.74 24.60 -18.83
N ASN A 259 19.07 24.69 -18.85
CA ASN A 259 19.89 24.51 -20.05
C ASN A 259 19.81 23.11 -20.69
N HIS A 260 19.80 22.04 -19.91
CA HIS A 260 19.68 20.69 -20.45
C HIS A 260 18.28 20.41 -21.00
N MET A 261 17.25 21.05 -20.41
CA MET A 261 15.88 20.99 -20.90
C MET A 261 15.73 21.81 -22.20
N ASP A 262 16.30 23.01 -22.28
CA ASP A 262 16.35 23.82 -23.50
C ASP A 262 17.08 23.09 -24.64
N GLN A 263 18.22 22.43 -24.35
CA GLN A 263 18.96 21.63 -25.32
C GLN A 263 18.16 20.43 -25.83
N LEU A 264 17.45 19.71 -24.96
CA LEU A 264 16.61 18.58 -25.37
C LEU A 264 15.37 19.03 -26.17
N ILE A 265 14.78 20.17 -25.82
CA ILE A 265 13.69 20.78 -26.59
C ILE A 265 14.17 21.20 -27.97
N ARG A 266 15.38 21.80 -28.08
CA ARG A 266 15.99 22.14 -29.38
C ARG A 266 16.28 20.90 -30.21
N ILE A 267 16.86 19.84 -29.64
CA ILE A 267 17.11 18.57 -30.34
C ILE A 267 15.79 17.97 -30.85
N LYS A 268 14.75 17.94 -30.02
CA LYS A 268 13.43 17.44 -30.41
C LYS A 268 12.76 18.31 -31.47
N TYR A 269 12.93 19.62 -31.41
CA TYR A 269 12.46 20.57 -32.42
C TYR A 269 13.15 20.35 -33.77
N TYR A 270 14.48 20.15 -33.79
CA TYR A 270 15.23 19.84 -35.02
C TYR A 270 14.84 18.48 -35.63
N LEU A 271 14.65 17.45 -34.79
CA LEU A 271 14.18 16.12 -35.24
C LEU A 271 12.76 16.17 -35.83
N ALA A 272 11.87 17.00 -35.28
CA ALA A 272 10.52 17.18 -35.79
C ALA A 272 10.47 18.01 -37.10
N ALA A 273 11.52 18.79 -37.39
CA ALA A 273 11.65 19.62 -38.58
C ALA A 273 12.41 18.92 -39.74
N ASN A 274 12.59 17.60 -39.70
CA ASN A 274 13.39 16.80 -40.67
C ASN A 274 14.86 17.27 -40.80
N GLY A 275 15.41 17.95 -39.80
CA GLY A 275 16.83 18.28 -39.76
C GLY A 275 17.66 17.08 -39.34
N ASP A 276 18.71 16.77 -40.09
CA ASP A 276 19.62 15.66 -39.77
C ASP A 276 20.44 16.01 -38.52
N VAL A 277 20.27 15.23 -37.45
CA VAL A 277 20.91 15.51 -36.15
C VAL A 277 22.25 14.79 -36.10
N ASN A 278 23.33 15.56 -36.26
CA ASN A 278 24.68 15.05 -36.07
C ASN A 278 24.97 14.87 -34.58
N LEU A 279 24.72 13.65 -34.09
CA LEU A 279 24.90 13.26 -32.69
C LEU A 279 26.36 13.36 -32.23
N ASP A 280 27.32 13.17 -33.12
CA ASP A 280 28.75 13.26 -32.78
C ASP A 280 29.17 14.69 -32.43
N LYS A 281 28.64 15.71 -33.12
CA LYS A 281 28.86 17.12 -32.77
C LYS A 281 28.28 17.47 -31.40
N ILE A 282 27.12 16.91 -31.07
CA ILE A 282 26.44 17.14 -29.78
C ILE A 282 27.24 16.48 -28.65
N TYR A 283 27.70 15.24 -28.88
CA TYR A 283 28.51 14.50 -27.91
C TYR A 283 29.87 15.17 -27.66
N HIS A 284 30.50 15.71 -28.71
CA HIS A 284 31.77 16.43 -28.60
C HIS A 284 31.62 17.74 -27.81
N HIS A 285 30.52 18.47 -28.02
CA HIS A 285 30.23 19.69 -27.26
C HIS A 285 30.02 19.41 -25.76
N TRP A 286 29.29 18.33 -25.43
CA TRP A 286 29.05 17.92 -24.03
C TRP A 286 30.29 17.39 -23.30
N THR A 287 31.23 16.80 -24.03
CA THR A 287 32.48 16.30 -23.43
C THR A 287 33.49 17.42 -23.17
N ILE A 288 33.49 18.48 -23.99
CA ILE A 288 34.39 19.63 -23.82
C ILE A 288 33.93 20.56 -22.67
N ASP A 289 32.62 20.77 -22.48
CA ASP A 289 32.11 21.69 -21.45
C ASP A 289 32.18 21.14 -20.01
N LYS A 290 32.37 19.82 -19.81
CA LYS A 290 32.54 19.24 -18.48
C LYS A 290 33.88 19.60 -17.81
N TYR A 291 34.84 20.16 -18.54
CA TYR A 291 36.18 20.45 -18.04
C TYR A 291 36.39 21.86 -17.44
N ARG A 292 35.36 22.72 -17.39
CA ARG A 292 35.42 24.01 -16.68
C ARG A 292 34.52 24.02 -15.45
N ARG A 293 34.91 23.27 -14.42
CA ARG A 293 34.73 23.76 -13.06
C ARG A 293 36.11 24.21 -12.61
N GLU A 294 36.42 25.47 -12.90
CA GLU A 294 37.58 26.14 -12.30
C GLU A 294 37.48 26.07 -10.77
N LYS A 295 38.64 25.90 -10.14
CA LYS A 295 38.88 25.88 -8.70
C LYS A 295 38.35 27.13 -8.01
#